data_AF-A0A164JPK3-F1
#
_entry.id   AF-A0A164JPK3-F1
#
_cell.length_a   1.000
_cell.length_b   1.000
_cell.length_c   1.000
_cell.angle_alpha   90.00
_cell.angle_beta   90.00
_cell.angle_gamma   90.00
#
_symmetry.space_group_name_H-M   'P 1'
#
loop_
_entity.id
_entity.type
_entity.pdbx_description
1 polymer ?
#
loop_
_entity_poly.entity_id
_entity_poly.type
_entity_poly.pdbx_seq_one_letter_code
_entity_poly.pdbx_strand_id
1 'polypeptide(L)'
;TVEEHVKRLRSVFECLKFANLKVKLKKCLFAQTRLQALGHVVDKDGIAPDPEKICAVREFPRPPANATNAQKIKHVRSFIGLCLYYRR
;
A
#
# COMPACT_ATOMS: atom_id res chain seq x y z
N THR A 1 -21.68 1.28 -11.10
CA THR A 1 -21.55 1.20 -12.57
C THR A 1 -20.63 2.31 -13.08
N VAL A 2 -20.40 2.43 -14.39
CA VAL A 2 -19.54 3.50 -14.95
C VAL A 2 -20.18 4.88 -14.75
N GLU A 3 -21.49 4.98 -14.90
CA GLU A 3 -22.25 6.22 -14.75
C GLU A 3 -22.14 6.77 -13.32
N GLU A 4 -22.26 5.86 -12.34
CA GLU A 4 -22.09 6.21 -10.94
C GLU A 4 -20.64 6.61 -10.62
N HIS A 5 -19.65 5.94 -11.21
CA HIS A 5 -18.24 6.30 -11.06
C HIS A 5 -17.98 7.72 -11.56
N VAL A 6 -18.50 8.08 -12.74
CA VAL A 6 -18.39 9.44 -13.30
C VAL A 6 -19.09 10.47 -12.40
N LYS A 7 -20.27 10.16 -11.87
CA LYS A 7 -20.98 11.04 -10.94
C LYS A 7 -20.15 11.31 -9.69
N ARG A 8 -19.58 10.27 -9.07
CA ARG A 8 -18.71 10.40 -7.88
C ARG A 8 -17.45 11.21 -8.18
N LEU A 9 -16.80 10.97 -9.32
CA LEU A 9 -15.62 11.73 -9.74
C LEU A 9 -15.89 13.22 -9.89
N ARG A 10 -17.03 13.60 -10.48
CA ARG A 10 -17.42 15.03 -10.58
C ARG A 10 -17.51 15.69 -9.21
N SER A 11 -18.20 15.05 -8.26
CA SER A 11 -18.31 15.57 -6.88
C SER A 11 -16.94 15.73 -6.22
N VAL A 12 -16.03 14.76 -6.39
CA VAL A 12 -14.66 14.86 -5.85
C VAL A 12 -13.89 16.02 -6.47
N PHE A 13 -13.97 16.22 -7.79
CA PHE A 13 -13.30 17.31 -8.46
C PHE A 13 -13.87 18.69 -8.09
N GLU A 14 -15.18 18.79 -7.86
CA GLU A 14 -15.81 20.00 -7.34
C GLU A 14 -15.29 20.35 -5.94
N CYS A 15 -15.21 19.37 -5.03
CA CYS A 15 -14.63 19.56 -3.69
C CYS A 15 -13.16 19.99 -3.76
N LEU A 16 -12.35 19.37 -4.62
CA LEU A 16 -10.94 19.73 -4.80
C LEU A 16 -10.80 21.15 -5.35
N LYS A 17 -11.65 21.54 -6.30
CA LYS A 17 -11.68 22.90 -6.85
C LYS A 17 -12.06 23.91 -5.78
N PHE A 18 -13.06 23.62 -4.96
CA PHE A 18 -13.47 24.49 -3.84
C PHE A 18 -12.35 24.66 -2.82
N ALA A 19 -11.62 23.59 -2.51
CA ALA A 19 -10.46 23.61 -1.62
C ALA A 19 -9.17 24.19 -2.26
N ASN A 20 -9.23 24.68 -3.51
CA ASN A 20 -8.09 25.16 -4.28
C ASN A 20 -6.93 24.15 -4.39
N LEU A 21 -7.26 22.85 -4.45
CA LEU A 21 -6.30 21.75 -4.62
C LEU A 21 -6.18 21.36 -6.09
N LYS A 22 -4.96 21.06 -6.52
CA LYS A 22 -4.66 20.61 -7.89
C LYS A 22 -4.25 19.14 -7.91
N VAL A 23 -4.78 18.42 -8.88
CA VAL A 23 -4.49 17.00 -9.07
C VAL A 23 -3.37 16.82 -10.10
N LYS A 24 -2.37 15.99 -9.77
CA LYS A 24 -1.30 15.63 -10.72
C LYS A 24 -1.75 14.45 -11.56
N LEU A 25 -2.20 14.70 -12.78
CA LEU A 25 -2.72 13.68 -13.71
C LEU A 25 -1.79 12.47 -13.89
N LYS A 26 -0.46 12.69 -13.89
CA LYS A 26 0.54 11.61 -13.98
C LYS A 26 0.45 10.56 -12.85
N LYS A 27 -0.18 10.88 -11.72
CA LYS A 27 -0.37 9.99 -10.57
C LYS A 27 -1.80 9.45 -10.45
N CYS A 28 -2.68 9.81 -11.38
CA CYS A 28 -4.09 9.43 -11.32
C CYS A 28 -4.38 8.22 -12.20
N LEU A 29 -5.18 7.32 -11.66
CA LEU A 29 -5.66 6.13 -12.32
C LEU A 29 -7.18 6.13 -12.16
N PHE A 30 -7.92 6.11 -13.27
CA PHE A 30 -9.38 6.15 -13.28
C PHE A 30 -9.94 4.86 -13.89
N ALA A 31 -11.14 4.47 -13.45
CA ALA A 31 -11.87 3.31 -13.94
C ALA A 31 -11.03 2.00 -14.02
N GLN A 32 -10.12 1.79 -13.07
CA GLN A 32 -9.31 0.59 -13.01
C GLN A 32 -10.03 -0.52 -12.24
N THR A 33 -9.89 -1.76 -12.71
CA THR A 33 -10.38 -2.96 -12.01
C THR A 33 -9.45 -3.40 -10.88
N ARG A 34 -8.19 -2.97 -10.93
CA ARG A 34 -7.16 -3.20 -9.91
C ARG A 34 -6.35 -1.92 -9.69
N LEU A 35 -6.19 -1.49 -8.44
CA LEU A 35 -5.49 -0.26 -8.08
C LEU A 35 -4.52 -0.52 -6.91
N GLN A 36 -3.31 0.03 -6.99
CA GLN A 36 -2.42 0.12 -5.84
C GLN A 36 -2.66 1.43 -5.08
N ALA A 37 -3.02 1.33 -3.80
CA ALA A 37 -3.22 2.47 -2.92
C ALA A 37 -2.66 2.16 -1.53
N LEU A 38 -1.83 3.06 -0.99
CA LEU A 38 -1.29 2.98 0.37
C LEU A 38 -0.57 1.65 0.72
N GLY A 39 0.05 0.98 -0.24
CA GLY A 39 0.71 -0.32 -0.02
C GLY A 39 -0.23 -1.52 -0.03
N HIS A 40 -1.46 -1.32 -0.52
CA HIS A 40 -2.44 -2.36 -0.77
C HIS A 40 -2.86 -2.36 -2.23
N VAL A 41 -3.25 -3.53 -2.71
CA VAL A 41 -3.92 -3.74 -3.97
C VAL A 41 -5.41 -3.85 -3.68
N VAL A 42 -6.20 -2.99 -4.32
CA VAL A 42 -7.67 -3.04 -4.27
C VAL A 42 -8.17 -3.57 -5.60
N ASP A 43 -8.97 -4.63 -5.55
CA ASP A 43 -9.63 -5.21 -6.70
C ASP A 43 -11.08 -5.61 -6.37
N LYS A 44 -11.72 -6.36 -7.27
CA LYS A 44 -13.10 -6.83 -7.10
C LYS A 44 -13.27 -7.82 -5.93
N ASP A 45 -12.20 -8.52 -5.56
CA ASP A 45 -12.21 -9.59 -4.57
C ASP A 45 -11.89 -9.02 -3.17
N GLY A 46 -11.29 -7.83 -3.10
CA GLY A 46 -11.22 -7.02 -1.89
C GLY A 46 -9.96 -6.18 -1.81
N ILE A 47 -9.43 -6.06 -0.59
CA ILE A 47 -8.17 -5.36 -0.31
C ILE A 47 -7.14 -6.43 0.04
N ALA A 48 -6.08 -6.51 -0.76
CA ALA A 48 -4.95 -7.41 -0.53
C ALA A 48 -3.67 -6.60 -0.24
N PRO A 49 -2.73 -7.13 0.54
CA PRO A 49 -1.41 -6.52 0.69
C PRO A 49 -0.66 -6.51 -0.65
N ASP A 50 0.13 -5.45 -0.89
CA ASP A 50 0.91 -5.33 -2.12
C ASP A 50 1.92 -6.49 -2.25
N PRO A 51 1.99 -7.18 -3.42
CA PRO A 51 2.93 -8.26 -3.64
C PRO A 51 4.40 -7.88 -3.38
N GLU A 52 4.80 -6.62 -3.61
CA GLU A 52 6.17 -6.17 -3.28
C GLU A 52 6.45 -6.25 -1.77
N LYS A 53 5.42 -6.02 -0.94
CA LYS A 53 5.53 -6.09 0.52
C LYS A 53 5.54 -7.52 1.03
N ILE A 54 4.81 -8.42 0.36
CA ILE A 54 4.92 -9.86 0.60
C ILE A 54 6.34 -10.34 0.26
N CYS A 55 6.90 -9.85 -0.85
CA CYS A 55 8.27 -10.13 -1.26
C CYS A 55 9.28 -9.72 -0.18
N ALA A 56 9.12 -8.52 0.39
CA ALA A 56 10.00 -8.02 1.46
C ALA A 56 9.98 -8.89 2.73
N VAL A 57 8.84 -9.50 3.08
CA VAL A 57 8.76 -10.46 4.20
C VAL A 57 9.42 -11.79 3.81
N ARG A 58 9.17 -12.28 2.59
CA ARG A 58 9.73 -13.55 2.09
C ARG A 58 11.25 -13.50 1.96
N GLU A 59 11.78 -12.37 1.53
CA GLU A 59 13.20 -12.15 1.24
C GLU A 59 13.94 -11.47 2.40
N PHE A 60 13.28 -11.35 3.56
CA PHE A 60 13.91 -10.77 4.73
C PHE A 60 15.19 -11.57 5.08
N PRO A 61 16.37 -10.90 5.13
CA PRO A 61 17.64 -11.58 5.23
C PRO A 61 17.74 -12.33 6.56
N ARG A 62 18.55 -13.39 6.60
CA ARG A 62 18.91 -14.03 7.89
C ARG A 62 20.01 -13.19 8.57
N PRO A 63 20.03 -13.13 9.91
CA PRO A 63 21.13 -12.46 10.60
C PRO A 63 22.45 -13.17 10.25
N PRO A 64 23.56 -12.42 10.10
CA PRO A 64 24.83 -13.00 9.72
C PRO A 64 25.34 -13.98 10.78
N ALA A 65 26.11 -14.99 10.36
CA ALA A 65 26.53 -16.10 11.21
C ALA A 65 27.35 -15.65 12.44
N ASN A 66 28.10 -14.55 12.30
CA ASN A 66 28.91 -13.93 13.34
C ASN A 66 28.16 -12.88 14.19
N ALA A 67 26.84 -12.74 14.04
CA ALA A 67 26.06 -11.77 14.80
C ALA A 67 26.03 -12.11 16.30
N THR A 68 26.23 -11.10 17.14
CA THR A 68 26.06 -11.19 18.59
C THR A 68 24.59 -11.43 18.96
N ASN A 69 24.32 -11.96 20.17
CA ASN A 69 22.95 -12.20 20.63
C ASN A 69 22.09 -10.92 20.64
N ALA A 70 22.67 -9.77 20.98
CA ALA A 70 21.97 -8.48 20.93
C ALA A 70 21.54 -8.10 19.51
N GLN A 71 22.38 -8.36 18.50
CA GLN A 71 22.06 -8.11 17.10
C GLN A 71 20.97 -9.06 16.60
N LYS A 72 21.00 -10.34 17.00
CA LYS A 72 19.94 -11.32 16.67
C LYS A 72 18.59 -10.90 17.25
N ILE A 73 18.55 -10.44 18.50
CA ILE A 73 17.31 -9.93 19.12
C ILE A 73 16.77 -8.71 18.38
N LYS A 74 17.62 -7.73 18.04
CA LYS A 74 17.22 -6.56 17.25
C LYS A 74 16.65 -6.97 15.88
N HIS A 75 17.29 -7.94 15.23
CA HIS A 75 16.89 -8.46 13.94
C HIS A 75 15.50 -9.13 13.99
N VAL A 76 15.25 -9.96 15.01
CA VAL A 76 13.93 -10.59 15.23
C VAL A 76 12.85 -9.53 15.50
N ARG A 77 13.13 -8.52 16.34
CA ARG A 77 12.18 -7.43 16.60
C ARG A 77 11.83 -6.63 15.34
N SER A 78 12.83 -6.37 14.48
CA SER A 78 12.60 -5.71 13.19
C SER A 78 11.71 -6.54 12.26
N PHE A 79 11.93 -7.85 12.20
CA PHE A 79 11.09 -8.75 11.41
C PHE A 79 9.65 -8.78 11.91
N ILE A 80 9.45 -8.90 13.23
CA ILE A 80 8.12 -8.88 13.84
C ILE A 80 7.41 -7.55 13.54
N GLY A 81 8.11 -6.41 13.64
CA GLY A 81 7.57 -5.10 13.30
C GLY A 81 7.08 -5.01 11.84
N LEU A 82 7.86 -5.58 10.91
CA LEU A 82 7.47 -5.67 9.50
C LEU A 82 6.20 -6.52 9.32
N CYS A 83 6.14 -7.70 9.93
CA CYS A 83 4.99 -8.60 9.82
C CYS A 83 3.71 -8.01 10.44
N LEU A 84 3.84 -7.30 11.57
CA LEU A 84 2.70 -6.70 12.26
C LEU A 84 2.01 -5.59 11.45
N TYR A 85 2.75 -4.84 10.63
CA TYR A 85 2.18 -3.79 9.78
C TYR A 85 1.17 -4.35 8.77
N TYR A 86 1.38 -5.59 8.27
CA TYR A 86 0.52 -6.23 7.26
C TYR A 86 -0.45 -7.27 7.83
N ARG A 87 -0.67 -7.30 9.16
CA ARG A 87 -1.58 -8.26 9.82
C ARG A 87 -3.07 -7.91 9.68
N ARG A 88 -3.40 -6.66 9.32
CA ARG A 88 -4.77 -6.25 9.02
C ARG A 88 -5.16 -6.69 7.62
#